data_AF-A0A1C3XVA0-F1
#
_entry.id   AF-A0A1C3XVA0-F1
#
_cell.length_a   1.000
_cell.length_b   1.000
_cell.length_c   1.000
_cell.angle_alpha   90.00
_cell.angle_beta   90.00
_cell.angle_gamma   90.00
#
_symmetry.space_group_name_H-M   'P 1'
#
loop_
_entity.id
_entity.type
_entity.pdbx_description
1 polymer ?
#
loop_
_entity_poly.entity_id
_entity_poly.type
_entity_poly.pdbx_seq_one_letter_code
_entity_poly.pdbx_strand_id
1 'polypeptide(L)'
;MAKVPGFAKAFVGRWRIVEMDVWDSDFLDLVEEAHLTFQGKFDGEIAFGALKGFLDVRYGTRDGSACAEFSWEGHDENDPSCGRGWAMIGTAGRLVGH
;
A
#
# COMPACT_ATOMS: atom_id res chain seq x y z
N MET A 1 2.86 -24.79 -8.89
CA MET A 1 3.53 -23.57 -8.40
C MET A 1 2.80 -22.36 -9.00
N ALA A 2 2.10 -21.55 -8.21
CA ALA A 2 1.38 -20.39 -8.75
C ALA A 2 2.37 -19.40 -9.38
N LYS A 3 2.13 -18.96 -10.62
CA LYS A 3 2.98 -17.99 -11.33
C LYS A 3 3.05 -16.70 -10.50
N VAL A 4 4.25 -16.13 -10.29
CA VAL A 4 4.39 -14.79 -9.72
C VAL A 4 3.73 -13.81 -10.70
N PRO A 5 2.80 -12.95 -10.27
CA PRO A 5 2.26 -11.89 -11.13
C PRO A 5 3.39 -11.02 -11.67
N GLY A 6 3.34 -10.64 -12.95
CA GLY A 6 4.48 -10.05 -13.66
C GLY A 6 5.09 -8.83 -12.98
N PHE A 7 4.27 -7.99 -12.34
CA PHE A 7 4.74 -6.77 -11.68
C PHE A 7 5.02 -6.90 -10.19
N ALA A 8 4.72 -8.03 -9.54
CA ALA A 8 4.90 -8.16 -8.09
C ALA A 8 6.32 -7.78 -7.65
N LYS A 9 7.33 -8.21 -8.41
CA LYS A 9 8.74 -7.90 -8.15
C LYS A 9 9.08 -6.40 -8.16
N ALA A 10 8.31 -5.59 -8.87
CA ALA A 10 8.54 -4.15 -8.97
C ALA A 10 8.00 -3.39 -7.72
N PHE A 11 7.08 -4.01 -6.98
CA PHE A 11 6.46 -3.43 -5.80
C PHE A 11 6.97 -4.03 -4.49
N VAL A 12 7.51 -5.25 -4.48
CA VAL A 12 7.99 -5.92 -3.26
C VAL A 12 8.94 -5.02 -2.47
N GLY A 13 8.63 -4.82 -1.19
CA GLY A 13 9.37 -3.95 -0.29
C GLY A 13 8.46 -3.09 0.59
N ARG A 14 9.09 -2.34 1.49
CA ARG A 14 8.44 -1.35 2.36
C ARG A 14 8.55 0.03 1.70
N TRP A 15 7.41 0.66 1.44
CA TRP A 15 7.33 2.00 0.88
C TRP A 15 6.85 2.96 1.96
N ARG A 16 7.59 4.05 2.16
CA ARG A 16 7.17 5.11 3.09
C ARG A 16 6.03 5.93 2.48
N ILE A 17 4.96 6.11 3.24
CA ILE A 17 3.91 7.08 2.90
C ILE A 17 4.39 8.44 3.39
N VAL A 18 4.46 9.41 2.49
CA VAL A 18 5.05 10.74 2.78
C VAL A 18 4.06 11.88 2.58
N GLU A 19 2.91 11.59 1.97
CA GLU A 19 1.88 12.57 1.60
C GLU A 19 0.53 11.85 1.49
N MET A 20 -0.53 12.48 2.02
CA MET A 20 -1.93 12.11 1.84
C MET A 20 -2.77 13.38 1.74
N ASP A 21 -3.93 13.30 1.08
CA ASP A 21 -4.76 14.49 0.81
C ASP A 21 -5.25 15.20 2.08
N VAL A 22 -5.46 14.44 3.16
CA VAL A 22 -6.13 14.96 4.35
C VAL A 22 -5.17 15.11 5.55
N TRP A 23 -4.23 14.19 5.71
CA TRP A 23 -3.39 14.08 6.90
C TRP A 23 -1.95 14.58 6.67
N ASP A 24 -1.41 15.31 7.65
CA ASP A 24 -0.03 15.77 7.64
C ASP A 24 0.96 14.69 8.11
N SER A 25 2.26 14.96 8.00
CA SER A 25 3.32 13.99 8.35
C SER A 25 3.28 13.54 9.80
N ASP A 26 2.90 14.44 10.72
CA ASP A 26 2.88 14.15 12.16
C ASP A 26 1.73 13.18 12.47
N PHE A 27 0.59 13.34 11.81
CA PHE A 27 -0.51 12.38 11.90
C PHE A 27 -0.17 11.05 11.21
N LEU A 28 0.47 11.09 10.03
CA LEU A 28 0.86 9.87 9.32
C LEU A 28 1.74 8.96 10.20
N ASP A 29 2.71 9.54 10.89
CA ASP A 29 3.68 8.83 11.73
C ASP A 29 3.25 8.70 13.21
N LEU A 30 1.96 8.87 13.53
CA LEU A 30 1.47 8.96 14.93
C LEU A 30 1.86 7.76 15.81
N VAL A 31 1.68 6.53 15.32
CA VAL A 31 2.00 5.29 16.07
C VAL A 31 3.31 4.67 15.60
N GLU A 32 3.52 4.59 14.28
CA GLU A 32 4.75 4.11 13.65
C GLU A 32 4.95 4.80 12.30
N GLU A 33 6.15 4.71 11.71
CA GLU A 33 6.44 5.31 10.40
C GLU A 33 5.45 4.81 9.35
N ALA A 34 4.72 5.74 8.72
CA ALA A 34 3.67 5.43 7.78
C ALA A 34 4.22 4.66 6.57
N HIS A 35 3.55 3.56 6.22
CA HIS A 35 4.03 2.66 5.18
C HIS A 35 2.95 1.87 4.47
N LEU A 36 3.31 1.47 3.25
CA LEU A 36 2.68 0.43 2.47
C LEU A 36 3.75 -0.62 2.15
N THR A 37 3.57 -1.83 2.66
CA THR A 37 4.53 -2.94 2.46
C THR A 37 3.91 -3.99 1.56
N PHE A 38 4.57 -4.32 0.46
CA PHE A 38 4.21 -5.45 -0.38
C PHE A 38 5.14 -6.62 -0.06
N GLN A 39 4.62 -7.69 0.53
CA GLN A 39 5.41 -8.82 1.06
C GLN A 39 5.59 -9.96 0.05
N GLY A 40 4.77 -9.98 -1.01
CA GLY A 40 4.84 -11.07 -1.98
C GLY A 40 3.87 -10.94 -3.15
N LYS A 41 3.26 -12.08 -3.50
CA LYS A 41 2.42 -12.20 -4.71
C LYS A 41 1.04 -11.59 -4.54
N PHE A 42 0.51 -11.60 -3.31
CA PHE A 42 -0.89 -11.30 -3.04
C PHE A 42 -1.10 -10.56 -1.72
N ASP A 43 -0.03 -10.29 -0.96
CA ASP A 43 -0.08 -9.91 0.44
C ASP A 43 0.83 -8.72 0.73
N GLY A 44 0.50 -8.06 1.84
CA GLY A 44 1.18 -6.88 2.29
C GLY A 44 0.56 -6.32 3.57
N GLU A 45 1.04 -5.17 3.97
CA GLU A 45 0.58 -4.44 5.15
C GLU A 45 0.48 -2.95 4.84
N ILE A 46 -0.44 -2.27 5.51
CA ILE A 46 -0.54 -0.82 5.56
C ILE A 46 -0.57 -0.37 7.01
N ALA A 47 0.15 0.70 7.32
CA ALA A 47 -0.01 1.42 8.58
C ALA A 47 0.24 2.91 8.40
N PHE A 48 -0.59 3.74 9.03
CA PHE A 48 -0.45 5.18 9.16
C PHE A 48 -1.41 5.64 10.27
N GLY A 49 -1.09 6.72 11.01
CA GLY A 49 -1.93 7.13 12.13
C GLY A 49 -2.06 6.02 13.17
N ALA A 50 -3.29 5.71 13.59
CA ALA A 50 -3.63 4.55 14.41
C ALA A 50 -4.10 3.33 13.58
N LEU A 51 -4.12 3.45 12.26
CA LEU A 51 -4.57 2.39 11.35
C LEU A 51 -3.46 1.38 11.12
N LYS A 52 -3.83 0.09 11.19
CA LYS A 52 -2.99 -1.02 10.71
C LYS A 52 -3.84 -2.12 10.09
N GLY A 53 -3.45 -2.61 8.92
CA GLY A 53 -4.18 -3.65 8.21
C GLY A 53 -3.34 -4.50 7.28
N PHE A 54 -3.90 -5.64 6.87
CA PHE A 54 -3.31 -6.57 5.91
C PHE A 54 -3.91 -6.33 4.52
N LEU A 55 -3.09 -6.49 3.48
CA LEU A 55 -3.50 -6.31 2.09
C LEU A 55 -3.84 -7.64 1.41
N ASP A 56 -4.87 -7.63 0.55
CA ASP A 56 -5.00 -8.54 -0.61
C ASP A 56 -4.66 -7.74 -1.86
N VAL A 57 -3.61 -8.16 -2.59
CA VAL A 57 -3.00 -7.41 -3.69
C VAL A 57 -3.15 -8.13 -5.02
N ARG A 58 -3.51 -7.38 -6.06
CA ARG A 58 -3.57 -7.79 -7.46
C ARG A 58 -2.68 -6.88 -8.30
N TYR A 59 -1.72 -7.49 -8.99
CA TYR A 59 -0.80 -6.77 -9.86
C TYR A 59 -1.26 -6.82 -11.31
N GLY A 60 -1.26 -5.67 -11.97
CA GLY A 60 -1.69 -5.51 -13.35
C GLY A 60 -1.13 -4.24 -13.98
N THR A 61 -1.84 -3.72 -14.97
CA THR A 61 -1.53 -2.45 -15.61
C THR A 61 -2.66 -1.46 -15.41
N ARG A 62 -2.32 -0.22 -15.09
CA ARG A 62 -3.24 0.93 -15.10
C ARG A 62 -2.59 2.04 -15.91
N ASP A 63 -3.32 2.60 -16.87
CA ASP A 63 -2.83 3.65 -17.78
C ASP A 63 -1.47 3.33 -18.44
N GLY A 64 -1.28 2.06 -18.80
CA GLY A 64 -0.05 1.56 -19.43
C GLY A 64 1.14 1.35 -18.47
N SER A 65 0.99 1.64 -17.19
CA SER A 65 2.03 1.50 -16.15
C SER A 65 1.74 0.34 -15.20
N ALA A 66 2.80 -0.20 -14.58
CA ALA A 66 2.66 -1.23 -13.55
C ALA A 66 1.81 -0.71 -12.38
N CYS A 67 0.83 -1.50 -11.95
CA CYS A 67 -0.11 -1.15 -10.90
C CYS A 67 -0.27 -2.29 -9.89
N ALA A 68 -0.32 -1.95 -8.61
CA ALA A 68 -0.76 -2.80 -7.52
C ALA A 68 -2.12 -2.30 -7.04
N GLU A 69 -3.20 -3.01 -7.36
CA GLU A 69 -4.53 -2.76 -6.79
C GLU A 69 -4.67 -3.61 -5.54
N PHE A 70 -5.26 -3.07 -4.47
CA PHE A 70 -5.40 -3.80 -3.22
C PHE A 70 -6.68 -3.45 -2.47
N SER A 71 -7.17 -4.42 -1.69
CA SER A 71 -8.06 -4.18 -0.56
C SER A 71 -7.29 -4.39 0.73
N TRP A 72 -7.72 -3.74 1.80
CA TRP A 72 -7.13 -3.94 3.12
C TRP A 72 -8.20 -4.10 4.19
N GLU A 73 -7.87 -4.88 5.22
CA GLU A 73 -8.69 -5.09 6.41
C GLU A 73 -7.79 -5.01 7.65
N GLY A 74 -8.29 -4.35 8.69
CA GLY A 74 -7.55 -4.12 9.92
C GLY A 74 -8.34 -3.34 10.95
N HIS A 75 -7.65 -2.51 11.73
CA HIS A 75 -8.25 -1.66 12.73
C HIS A 75 -7.73 -0.23 12.62
N ASP A 76 -8.55 0.74 12.99
CA ASP A 76 -8.20 2.12 13.26
C ASP A 76 -8.67 2.46 14.68
N GLU A 77 -7.78 2.89 15.56
CA GLU A 77 -8.08 3.12 16.99
C GLU A 77 -8.78 1.94 17.72
N ASN A 78 -8.49 0.70 17.31
CA ASN A 78 -9.14 -0.56 17.73
C ASN A 78 -10.51 -0.86 17.08
N ASP A 79 -11.04 0.03 16.26
CA ASP A 79 -12.29 -0.20 15.54
C ASP A 79 -12.01 -0.92 14.20
N PRO A 80 -12.70 -2.05 13.92
CA PRO A 80 -12.54 -2.77 12.66
C PRO A 80 -12.81 -1.85 11.46
N SER A 81 -11.85 -1.81 10.54
CA SER A 81 -11.88 -0.93 9.39
C SER A 81 -11.38 -1.66 8.14
N CYS A 82 -11.85 -1.25 6.98
CA CYS A 82 -11.41 -1.80 5.71
C CYS A 82 -11.45 -0.73 4.61
N GLY A 83 -10.73 -0.99 3.51
CA GLY A 83 -10.67 -0.06 2.39
C GLY A 83 -10.09 -0.69 1.14
N ARG A 84 -9.94 0.14 0.12
CA ARG A 84 -9.36 -0.21 -1.18
C ARG A 84 -8.47 0.91 -1.67
N GLY A 85 -7.46 0.54 -2.42
CA GLY A 85 -6.54 1.48 -3.04
C GLY A 85 -5.78 0.88 -4.20
N TRP A 86 -4.96 1.71 -4.81
CA TRP A 86 -4.03 1.28 -5.83
C TRP A 86 -2.75 2.12 -5.77
N ALA A 87 -1.64 1.54 -6.21
CA ALA A 87 -0.36 2.22 -6.33
C ALA A 87 0.29 1.92 -7.69
N MET A 88 0.81 2.95 -8.35
CA MET A 88 1.59 2.84 -9.57
C MET A 88 3.01 3.34 -9.33
N ILE A 89 3.97 2.77 -10.06
CA ILE A 89 5.35 3.26 -10.08
C ILE A 89 5.37 4.56 -10.87
N GLY A 90 5.59 5.66 -10.17
CA GLY A 90 5.79 6.99 -10.73
C GLY A 90 7.24 7.25 -11.13
N THR A 91 7.56 8.55 -11.27
CA THR A 91 8.92 9.00 -11.57
C THR A 91 9.81 8.94 -10.32
N ALA A 92 11.13 8.91 -10.52
CA ALA A 92 12.13 8.94 -9.44
C ALA A 92 11.97 7.82 -8.39
N GLY A 93 11.40 6.67 -8.76
CA GLY A 93 11.24 5.54 -7.85
C GLY A 93 10.26 5.80 -6.71
N ARG A 94 9.22 6.61 -6.95
CA ARG A 94 8.12 6.82 -5.99
C ARG A 94 6.89 6.03 -6.42
N LEU A 95 6.05 5.68 -5.44
CA LEU A 95 4.69 5.25 -5.72
C LEU A 95 3.75 6.45 -5.68
N VAL A 96 2.76 6.44 -6.57
CA VAL A 96 1.61 7.36 -6.55
C VAL A 96 0.34 6.53 -6.62
N GLY A 97 -0.70 6.96 -5.90
CA GLY A 97 -1.86 6.11 -5.67
C GLY A 97 -3.01 6.83 -5.00
N HIS A 98 -4.08 6.08 -4.78
CA HIS A 98 -5.26 6.44 -3.98
C HIS A 98 -5.60 5.27 -3.06
#